data_AF-A0A392STQ2-F1
#
_entry.id   AF-A0A392STQ2-F1
#
_cell.length_a   1.000
_cell.length_b   1.000
_cell.length_c   1.000
_cell.angle_alpha   90.00
_cell.angle_beta   90.00
_cell.angle_gamma   90.00
#
_symmetry.space_group_name_H-M   'P 1'
#
loop_
_entity.id
_entity.type
_entity.pdbx_description
1 polymer ?
#
loop_
_entity_poly.entity_id
_entity_poly.type
_entity_poly.pdbx_seq_one_letter_code
_entity_poly.pdbx_strand_id
1 'polypeptide(L)' 'VVDCPSLYNCIIGRTTLAGLFAVSSTIHLKMKYYTNNGHVATVNGDIAAARRCFEAATKKPQYCDHSQEEES' A
#
# COMPACT_ATOMS: atom_id res chain seq x y z
N VAL A 1 -7.15 -16.75 -4.17
CA VAL A 1 -6.63 -16.03 -2.98
C VAL A 1 -5.38 -15.29 -3.39
N VAL A 2 -5.13 -14.08 -2.85
CA VAL A 2 -3.89 -13.32 -3.12
C VAL A 2 -3.21 -13.12 -1.78
N ASP A 3 -2.20 -13.93 -1.50
CA ASP A 3 -1.34 -13.76 -0.34
C ASP A 3 -0.44 -12.54 -0.54
N CYS A 4 -0.47 -11.62 0.43
CA CYS A 4 0.24 -10.35 0.38
C CYS A 4 1.41 -10.36 1.38
N PRO A 5 2.61 -10.86 1.02
CA PRO A 5 3.78 -10.85 1.89
C PRO A 5 4.37 -9.45 2.14
N SER A 6 3.78 -8.39 1.58
CA SER A 6 4.01 -7.02 2.03
C SER A 6 2.82 -6.10 1.73
N LEU A 7 2.61 -5.11 2.60
CA LEU A 7 1.61 -4.05 2.46
C LEU A 7 1.71 -3.31 1.10
N TYR A 8 2.92 -3.25 0.54
CA TYR A 8 3.22 -2.60 -0.74
C TYR A 8 2.46 -3.24 -1.91
N ASN A 9 2.38 -4.58 -1.95
CA ASN A 9 1.59 -5.31 -2.95
C ASN A 9 0.07 -5.17 -2.71
N CYS A 10 -0.36 -4.90 -1.48
CA CYS A 10 -1.77 -4.71 -1.14
C CYS A 10 -2.31 -3.34 -1.58
N ILE A 11 -1.48 -2.29 -1.52
CA ILE A 11 -1.82 -0.95 -2.02
C ILE A 11 -1.66 -0.91 -3.55
N ILE A 12 -0.62 -1.57 -4.06
CA ILE A 12 -0.23 -1.58 -5.48
C ILE A 12 0.02 -3.03 -5.92
N GLY A 13 -1.04 -3.73 -6.33
CA GLY A 13 -0.85 -4.93 -7.15
C GLY A 13 -0.16 -4.50 -8.44
N ARG A 14 1.07 -4.93 -8.70
CA ARG A 14 1.81 -4.55 -9.93
C ARG A 14 1.00 -4.84 -11.20
N THR A 15 0.26 -5.95 -11.18
CA THR A 15 -0.69 -6.37 -12.22
C THR A 15 -1.88 -5.44 -12.38
N THR A 16 -2.52 -5.01 -11.29
CA THR A 16 -3.66 -4.07 -11.37
C THR A 16 -3.22 -2.67 -11.75
N LEU A 17 -2.05 -2.20 -11.27
CA LEU A 17 -1.55 -0.88 -11.61
C LEU A 17 -1.12 -0.76 -13.09
N ALA A 18 -0.47 -1.81 -13.61
CA ALA A 18 -0.12 -1.91 -15.03
C ALA A 18 -1.37 -1.99 -15.93
N GLY A 19 -2.37 -2.80 -15.55
CA GLY A 19 -3.62 -2.93 -16.31
C GLY A 19 -4.46 -1.65 -16.35
N LEU A 20 -4.35 -0.78 -15.35
CA LEU A 20 -5.03 0.51 -15.28
C LEU A 20 -4.20 1.69 -15.85
N PHE A 21 -3.00 1.42 -16.38
CA PHE A 21 -2.03 2.43 -16.83
C PHE A 21 -1.84 3.57 -15.81
N ALA A 22 -1.79 3.23 -14.52
CA ALA A 22 -1.90 4.21 -13.46
C ALA A 22 -0.55 4.84 -13.09
N VAL A 23 -0.58 6.15 -12.85
CA VAL A 23 0.57 6.97 -12.43
C VAL A 23 0.33 7.44 -11.00
N SER A 24 1.18 6.99 -10.08
CA SER A 24 1.14 7.38 -8.66
C SER A 24 2.20 8.44 -8.35
N SER A 25 1.82 9.43 -7.55
CA SER A 25 2.72 10.44 -6.97
C SER A 25 2.66 10.32 -5.45
N THR A 26 3.78 9.89 -4.86
CA THR A 26 3.92 9.74 -3.40
C THR A 26 3.89 11.09 -2.68
N ILE A 27 4.55 12.12 -3.23
CA ILE A 27 4.61 13.48 -2.68
C ILE A 27 3.23 14.12 -2.56
N HIS A 28 2.37 13.92 -3.57
CA HIS A 28 1.02 14.49 -3.60
C HIS A 28 -0.06 13.52 -3.09
N LEU A 29 0.35 12.32 -2.64
CA LEU A 29 -0.52 11.19 -2.28
C LEU A 29 -1.66 10.99 -3.29
N LYS A 30 -1.34 11.00 -4.59
CA LYS A 30 -2.33 11.03 -5.67
C LYS A 30 -2.04 9.96 -6.70
N MET A 31 -3.08 9.27 -7.16
CA MET A 31 -3.00 8.34 -8.27
C MET A 31 -3.95 8.79 -9.39
N LYS A 32 -3.45 8.83 -10.62
CA LYS A 32 -4.29 8.93 -11.83
C LYS A 32 -4.30 7.59 -12.53
N TYR A 33 -5.42 7.18 -13.10
CA TYR A 33 -5.54 5.92 -13.83
C TYR A 33 -6.59 6.01 -14.93
N TYR A 34 -6.49 5.14 -15.94
CA TYR A 34 -7.48 5.04 -17.00
C TYR A 34 -8.60 4.09 -16.58
N THR A 35 -9.84 4.53 -16.69
CA THR A 35 -11.02 3.69 -16.54
C THR A 35 -11.30 2.91 -17.82
N ASN A 36 -12.12 1.86 -17.71
CA ASN A 36 -12.52 1.00 -18.84
C ASN A 36 -13.18 1.75 -20.02
N ASN A 37 -13.74 2.93 -19.78
CA ASN A 37 -14.30 3.83 -20.81
C ASN A 37 -13.30 4.89 -21.33
N GLY A 38 -12.00 4.76 -21.02
CA GLY A 38 -10.94 5.64 -21.52
C GLY A 38 -10.79 6.98 -20.79
N HIS A 39 -11.65 7.30 -19.82
CA HIS A 39 -11.50 8.50 -18.99
C HIS A 39 -10.36 8.38 -17.97
N VAL A 40 -9.85 9.54 -17.51
CA VAL A 40 -8.85 9.59 -16.44
C VAL A 40 -9.54 9.82 -15.11
N ALA A 41 -9.53 8.81 -14.25
CA ALA A 41 -9.94 8.92 -12.86
C ALA A 41 -8.75 9.37 -11.98
N THR A 42 -9.05 10.03 -10.85
CA THR A 42 -8.05 10.46 -9.87
C THR A 42 -8.45 10.01 -8.47
N VAL A 43 -7.59 9.26 -7.80
CA VAL A 43 -7.68 8.95 -6.36
C VAL A 43 -6.82 9.95 -5.60
N ASN A 44 -7.40 10.58 -4.57
CA ASN A 44 -6.67 11.41 -3.61
C ASN A 44 -6.52 10.62 -2.31
N GLY A 45 -5.29 10.51 -1.80
CA GLY A 45 -5.02 9.98 -0.47
C GLY A 45 -5.17 11.05 0.61
N ASP A 46 -5.56 10.62 1.82
CA ASP A 46 -5.58 11.46 3.01
C ASP A 46 -4.16 11.55 3.60
N ILE A 47 -3.56 12.74 3.55
CA ILE A 47 -2.23 13.04 4.08
C ILE A 47 -2.16 12.91 5.62
N ALA A 48 -3.26 13.18 6.33
CA ALA A 48 -3.33 13.03 7.78
C ALA A 48 -3.49 11.55 8.19
N ALA A 49 -4.24 10.74 7.42
CA ALA A 49 -4.24 9.29 7.60
C ALA A 49 -2.87 8.68 7.27
N ALA A 50 -2.28 9.02 6.12
CA ALA A 50 -0.98 8.48 5.71
C ALA A 50 0.14 8.79 6.72
N ARG A 51 0.17 10.01 7.25
CA ARG A 51 1.10 10.38 8.33
C ARG A 51 0.88 9.56 9.59
N ARG A 52 -0.38 9.39 10.05
CA ARG A 52 -0.71 8.52 11.19
C ARG A 52 -0.27 7.07 10.97
N CYS A 53 -0.47 6.53 9.77
CA CYS A 53 -0.01 5.19 9.42
C CYS A 53 1.52 5.08 9.40
N PHE A 54 2.24 6.08 8.89
CA PHE A 54 3.70 6.12 8.93
C PHE A 54 4.24 6.20 10.37
N GLU A 55 3.66 7.06 11.21
CA GLU A 55 4.01 7.16 12.63
C GLU A 55 3.69 5.87 13.40
N ALA A 56 2.63 5.15 13.02
CA ALA A 56 2.28 3.84 13.61
C ALA A 56 3.23 2.72 13.16
N ALA A 57 3.69 2.72 11.90
CA ALA A 57 4.59 1.70 11.35
C ALA A 57 6.07 1.93 11.72
N THR A 58 6.47 3.17 12.02
CA THR A 58 7.84 3.52 12.45
C THR A 58 8.05 3.40 13.97
N LYS A 59 6.97 3.48 14.76
CA LYS A 59 6.97 2.93 16.11
C LYS A 59 7.17 1.43 15.97
N LYS A 60 8.25 0.90 16.56
CA LYS A 60 8.49 -0.56 16.58
C LYS A 60 7.20 -1.24 17.07
N PRO A 61 6.69 -2.28 16.38
CA PRO A 61 5.72 -3.13 17.03
C PRO A 61 6.39 -3.64 18.30
N GLN A 62 5.75 -3.43 19.45
CA GLN A 62 6.01 -4.26 20.60
C GLN A 62 5.39 -5.61 20.25
N TYR A 63 6.13 -6.39 19.45
CA TYR A 63 5.92 -7.82 19.34
C TYR A 63 6.08 -8.34 20.77
N CYS A 64 4.97 -8.72 21.38
CA CYS A 64 4.99 -9.22 22.74
C CYS A 64 5.89 -10.44 22.79
N ASP A 65 6.73 -10.47 23.81
CA ASP A 65 7.39 -11.66 24.29
C ASP A 65 6.36 -12.78 24.44
N HIS A 66 6.47 -13.80 23.57
CA HIS A 66 6.28 -15.18 23.95
C HIS A 66 7.02 -16.10 22.96
N SER A 67 7.70 -17.09 23.55
CA SER A 67 8.67 -17.99 22.93
C SER A 67 8.08 -19.00 21.95
N GLN A 68 8.90 -19.43 20.98
CA GLN A 68 9.12 -20.86 20.71
C GLN A 68 10.43 -21.07 19.92
N GLU A 69 11.13 -22.16 20.27
CA GLU A 69 12.45 -22.59 19.76
C GLU A 69 12.32 -23.56 18.56
N GLU A 70 13.47 -23.97 18.00
CA GLU A 70 13.66 -25.03 16.97
C GLU A 70 13.10 -24.70 15.56
N GLU A 71 13.58 -25.22 14.42
CA GLU A 71 14.69 -26.13 14.04
C GLU A 71 15.28 -25.56 12.71
N SER A 72 16.57 -25.61 12.36
CA SER A 72 17.78 -26.17 12.99
C SER A 72 18.96 -25.18 12.87
#